data_AF-A0A524HN67-F1
#
_entry.id   AF-A0A524HN67-F1
#
_cell.length_a   1.000
_cell.length_b   1.000
_cell.length_c   1.000
_cell.angle_alpha   90.00
_cell.angle_beta   90.00
_cell.angle_gamma   90.00
#
_symmetry.space_group_name_H-M   'P 1'
#
loop_
_entity.id
_entity.type
_entity.pdbx_description
1 polymer ?
#
loop_
_entity_poly.entity_id
_entity_poly.type
_entity_poly.pdbx_seq_one_letter_code
_entity_poly.pdbx_strand_id
1 'polypeptide(L)'
;MLLDTGSALSALEMDQVVQMDLPQFDAGMTMTVITGESSSLATSADNFTLGGITRDEMRFMILPGFDYRLSENEPVGFLGLDFFSDFDLEIDFQNGDIRLFSPNDCSDPAYRWPNRHAAAIPFEGGNAQFITIAVLLDDIEVPAIIDTGAAYTVLNLDTAAGRFGIDVTKPDTRMIGMDRTDFIRTYQWQFSELNIGGILFENPQITLFPNLVRGTGRTNLEGEQLSLSEMIIGMDILRALHLYFSFSEGKVYALAEGGVEAP
;
A
#
# COMPACT_ATOMS: atom_id res chain seq x y z
N MET A 1 -9.13 0.45 -12.67
CA MET A 1 -8.34 -0.25 -11.64
C MET A 1 -7.57 0.77 -10.84
N LEU A 2 -7.29 0.46 -9.58
CA LEU A 2 -6.44 1.28 -8.70
C LEU A 2 -4.96 0.85 -8.85
N LEU A 3 -4.02 1.79 -8.76
CA LEU A 3 -2.61 1.47 -8.56
C LEU A 3 -2.40 1.25 -7.06
N ASP A 4 -1.91 0.08 -6.68
CA ASP A 4 -1.77 -0.32 -5.28
C ASP A 4 -0.35 -0.84 -4.99
N THR A 5 0.53 0.07 -4.51
CA THR A 5 1.88 -0.31 -4.05
C THR A 5 1.87 -1.08 -2.73
N GLY A 6 0.75 -1.09 -2.01
CA GLY A 6 0.54 -1.85 -0.79
C GLY A 6 0.16 -3.30 -1.06
N SER A 7 -0.06 -3.70 -2.32
CA SER A 7 -0.36 -5.07 -2.70
C SER A 7 0.77 -5.74 -3.46
N ALA A 8 1.15 -6.95 -3.02
CA ALA A 8 2.09 -7.82 -3.73
C ALA A 8 1.52 -8.34 -5.07
N LEU A 9 0.20 -8.58 -5.12
CA LEU A 9 -0.49 -9.20 -6.25
C LEU A 9 -1.59 -8.29 -6.79
N SER A 10 -1.87 -8.38 -8.08
CA SER A 10 -3.03 -7.72 -8.69
C SER A 10 -4.31 -8.51 -8.38
N ALA A 11 -5.44 -7.82 -8.24
CA ALA A 11 -6.71 -8.44 -7.95
C ALA A 11 -7.90 -7.80 -8.66
N LEU A 12 -8.95 -8.60 -8.88
CA LEU A 12 -10.23 -8.19 -9.45
C LEU A 12 -11.38 -8.57 -8.53
N GLU A 13 -12.45 -7.78 -8.60
CA GLU A 13 -13.70 -8.14 -7.95
C GLU A 13 -14.42 -9.29 -8.67
N MET A 14 -15.10 -10.14 -7.92
CA MET A 14 -15.74 -11.35 -8.44
C MET A 14 -16.85 -11.04 -9.46
N ASP A 15 -17.60 -9.96 -9.27
CA ASP A 15 -18.63 -9.50 -10.21
C ASP A 15 -18.03 -9.18 -11.59
N GLN A 16 -16.81 -8.63 -11.63
CA GLN A 16 -16.09 -8.28 -12.85
C GLN A 16 -15.59 -9.52 -13.56
N VAL A 17 -15.08 -10.51 -12.80
CA VAL A 17 -14.72 -11.83 -13.35
C VAL A 17 -15.92 -12.48 -14.03
N VAL A 18 -17.09 -12.44 -13.40
CA VAL A 18 -18.33 -12.99 -13.97
C VAL A 18 -18.82 -12.16 -15.16
N GLN A 19 -18.81 -10.84 -15.06
CA GLN A 19 -19.29 -9.92 -16.11
C GLN A 19 -18.47 -10.05 -17.40
N MET A 20 -17.16 -10.28 -17.26
CA MET A 20 -16.23 -10.41 -18.39
C MET A 20 -16.06 -11.86 -18.87
N ASP A 21 -16.78 -12.81 -18.26
CA ASP A 21 -16.68 -14.26 -18.57
C ASP A 21 -15.23 -14.78 -18.50
N LEU A 22 -14.48 -14.31 -17.50
CA LEU A 22 -13.08 -14.71 -17.32
C LEU A 22 -12.99 -16.08 -16.64
N PRO A 23 -11.97 -16.90 -16.99
CA PRO A 23 -11.78 -18.21 -16.39
C PRO A 23 -11.48 -18.07 -14.90
N GLN A 24 -11.97 -19.03 -14.10
CA GLN A 24 -11.68 -19.09 -12.67
C GLN A 24 -10.90 -20.37 -12.38
N PHE A 25 -9.87 -20.26 -11.57
CA PHE A 25 -9.05 -21.38 -11.18
C PHE A 25 -8.51 -21.20 -9.76
N ASP A 26 -8.08 -22.30 -9.15
CA ASP A 26 -7.37 -22.25 -7.88
C ASP A 26 -5.97 -21.66 -8.10
N ALA A 27 -5.61 -20.66 -7.30
CA ALA A 27 -4.34 -19.94 -7.42
C ALA A 27 -3.14 -20.76 -6.92
N GLY A 28 -3.35 -21.87 -6.21
CA GLY A 28 -2.29 -22.61 -5.51
C GLY A 28 -1.70 -21.84 -4.32
N MET A 29 -2.29 -20.70 -3.99
CA MET A 29 -1.94 -19.82 -2.89
C MET A 29 -3.22 -19.16 -2.36
N THR A 30 -3.14 -18.48 -1.23
CA THR A 30 -4.31 -17.84 -0.64
C THR A 30 -3.97 -16.42 -0.21
N MET A 31 -4.65 -15.45 -0.80
CA MET A 31 -4.57 -14.04 -0.46
C MET A 31 -5.42 -13.77 0.79
N THR A 32 -4.92 -12.93 1.69
CA THR A 32 -5.66 -12.41 2.85
C THR A 32 -5.66 -10.90 2.76
N VAL A 33 -6.82 -10.27 2.82
CA VAL A 33 -6.92 -8.81 2.88
C VAL A 33 -6.86 -8.32 4.33
N ILE A 34 -6.70 -7.01 4.55
CA ILE A 34 -6.55 -6.41 5.88
C ILE A 34 -7.74 -6.67 6.82
N THR A 35 -8.94 -6.92 6.27
CA THR A 35 -10.14 -7.31 7.04
C THR A 35 -10.09 -8.75 7.57
N GLY A 36 -9.10 -9.54 7.16
CA GLY A 36 -8.94 -10.96 7.51
C GLY A 36 -9.66 -11.91 6.55
N GLU A 37 -10.49 -11.40 5.64
CA GLU A 37 -11.11 -12.18 4.58
C GLU A 37 -10.05 -12.75 3.63
N SER A 38 -10.34 -13.91 3.04
CA SER A 38 -9.34 -14.69 2.30
C SER A 38 -9.91 -15.34 1.05
N SER A 39 -9.11 -15.40 -0.01
CA SER A 39 -9.47 -16.05 -1.27
C SER A 39 -8.30 -16.86 -1.82
N SER A 40 -8.60 -18.06 -2.34
CA SER A 40 -7.66 -18.90 -3.09
C SER A 40 -7.97 -18.94 -4.58
N LEU A 41 -8.93 -18.14 -5.05
CA LEU A 41 -9.32 -18.09 -6.45
C LEU A 41 -8.51 -17.04 -7.19
N ALA A 42 -8.19 -17.36 -8.43
CA ALA A 42 -7.56 -16.47 -9.39
C ALA A 42 -8.28 -16.55 -10.74
N THR A 43 -8.00 -15.55 -11.57
CA THR A 43 -8.43 -15.45 -12.95
C THR A 43 -7.28 -14.99 -13.83
N SER A 44 -7.44 -15.08 -15.14
CA SER A 44 -6.49 -14.56 -16.12
C SER A 44 -7.23 -13.77 -17.20
N ALA A 45 -6.62 -12.67 -17.62
CA ALA A 45 -7.07 -11.86 -18.75
C ALA A 45 -5.99 -11.87 -19.84
N ASP A 46 -6.38 -12.24 -21.05
CA ASP A 46 -5.51 -12.21 -22.21
C ASP A 46 -5.40 -10.78 -22.77
N ASN A 47 -4.24 -10.43 -23.32
CA ASN A 47 -3.97 -9.13 -23.97
C ASN A 47 -4.24 -7.91 -23.07
N PHE A 48 -3.94 -8.03 -21.78
CA PHE A 48 -4.10 -6.93 -20.83
C PHE A 48 -3.23 -5.74 -21.24
N THR A 49 -3.83 -4.55 -21.35
CA THR A 49 -3.14 -3.35 -21.81
C THR A 49 -3.32 -2.19 -20.83
N LEU A 50 -2.20 -1.57 -20.43
CA LEU A 50 -2.16 -0.36 -19.60
C LEU A 50 -1.14 0.62 -20.17
N GLY A 51 -1.55 1.88 -20.43
CA GLY A 51 -0.60 2.94 -20.81
C GLY A 51 0.25 2.65 -22.06
N GLY A 52 -0.22 1.78 -22.95
CA GLY A 52 0.52 1.31 -24.14
C GLY A 52 1.41 0.08 -23.92
N ILE A 53 1.47 -0.44 -22.69
CA ILE A 53 2.13 -1.71 -22.35
C ILE A 53 1.10 -2.82 -22.47
N THR A 54 1.39 -3.85 -23.26
CA THR A 54 0.55 -5.05 -23.38
C THR A 54 1.25 -6.27 -22.78
N ARG A 55 0.50 -7.06 -22.02
CA ARG A 55 0.88 -8.39 -21.52
C ARG A 55 -0.02 -9.41 -22.22
N ASP A 56 0.59 -10.49 -22.73
CA ASP A 56 -0.15 -11.56 -23.40
C ASP A 56 -1.17 -12.22 -22.46
N GLU A 57 -0.78 -12.40 -21.20
CA GLU A 57 -1.63 -12.90 -20.12
C GLU A 57 -1.31 -12.09 -18.86
N MET A 58 -2.34 -11.60 -18.16
CA MET A 58 -2.23 -11.03 -16.82
C MET A 58 -3.08 -11.86 -15.86
N ARG A 59 -2.53 -12.21 -14.70
CA ARG A 59 -3.25 -12.94 -13.66
C ARG A 59 -3.71 -12.00 -12.57
N PHE A 60 -4.88 -12.30 -12.02
CA PHE A 60 -5.45 -11.56 -10.90
C PHE A 60 -5.92 -12.54 -9.84
N MET A 61 -5.64 -12.25 -8.58
CA MET A 61 -6.40 -12.86 -7.49
C MET A 61 -7.85 -12.38 -7.58
N ILE A 62 -8.81 -13.22 -7.20
CA ILE A 62 -10.20 -12.81 -7.05
C ILE A 62 -10.38 -12.37 -5.60
N LEU A 63 -10.82 -11.12 -5.39
CA LEU A 63 -11.02 -10.57 -4.05
C LEU A 63 -12.06 -11.41 -3.28
N PRO A 64 -11.82 -11.69 -1.98
CA PRO A 64 -12.81 -12.32 -1.14
C PRO A 64 -13.98 -11.37 -0.85
N GLY A 65 -15.14 -11.89 -0.48
CA GLY A 65 -16.29 -11.07 -0.09
C GLY A 65 -17.29 -10.79 -1.22
N PHE A 66 -18.30 -9.97 -0.90
CA PHE A 66 -19.31 -9.50 -1.86
C PHE A 66 -18.95 -8.09 -2.30
N ASP A 67 -19.01 -7.85 -3.62
CA ASP A 67 -19.03 -6.56 -4.33
C ASP A 67 -18.81 -5.34 -3.41
N TYR A 68 -17.56 -4.89 -3.31
CA TYR A 68 -17.22 -3.74 -2.48
C TYR A 68 -17.67 -2.43 -3.12
N ARG A 69 -18.21 -2.49 -4.35
CA ARG A 69 -18.61 -1.31 -5.12
C ARG A 69 -19.93 -0.75 -4.64
N LEU A 70 -19.85 0.41 -3.99
CA LEU A 70 -21.02 1.22 -3.65
C LEU A 70 -21.43 2.12 -4.82
N SER A 71 -20.62 2.22 -5.88
CA SER A 71 -20.90 3.03 -7.08
C SER A 71 -20.18 2.54 -8.34
N GLU A 72 -20.71 2.89 -9.52
CA GLU A 72 -20.09 2.57 -10.82
C GLU A 72 -18.68 3.18 -10.99
N ASN A 73 -18.34 4.21 -10.22
CA ASN A 73 -17.06 4.89 -10.29
C ASN A 73 -15.97 4.26 -9.41
N GLU A 74 -16.32 3.25 -8.60
CA GLU A 74 -15.33 2.56 -7.78
C GLU A 74 -14.42 1.66 -8.62
N PRO A 75 -13.13 1.55 -8.24
CA PRO A 75 -12.21 0.69 -8.95
C PRO A 75 -12.69 -0.76 -8.97
N VAL A 76 -12.74 -1.36 -10.15
CA VAL A 76 -13.10 -2.77 -10.42
C VAL A 76 -12.10 -3.81 -9.88
N GLY A 77 -11.13 -3.38 -9.09
CA GLY A 77 -9.91 -4.10 -8.73
C GLY A 77 -8.67 -3.20 -8.75
N PHE A 78 -7.52 -3.79 -8.42
CA PHE A 78 -6.24 -3.10 -8.30
C PHE A 78 -5.09 -3.84 -8.99
N LEU A 79 -4.09 -3.07 -9.40
CA LEU A 79 -2.81 -3.58 -9.89
C LEU A 79 -1.77 -3.46 -8.78
N GLY A 80 -1.10 -4.57 -8.49
CA GLY A 80 -0.08 -4.68 -7.47
C GLY A 80 1.33 -4.64 -8.02
N LEU A 81 2.29 -4.97 -7.15
CA LEU A 81 3.71 -5.00 -7.47
C LEU A 81 4.08 -6.11 -8.46
N ASP A 82 3.29 -7.17 -8.59
CA ASP A 82 3.42 -8.17 -9.66
C ASP A 82 3.34 -7.57 -11.07
N PHE A 83 2.67 -6.43 -11.24
CA PHE A 83 2.70 -5.65 -12.48
C PHE A 83 3.76 -4.53 -12.44
N PHE A 84 3.77 -3.73 -11.37
CA PHE A 84 4.55 -2.49 -11.35
C PHE A 84 6.05 -2.67 -11.11
N SER A 85 6.48 -3.76 -10.47
CA SER A 85 7.91 -4.00 -10.19
C SER A 85 8.75 -4.38 -11.43
N ASP A 86 8.11 -4.60 -12.58
CA ASP A 86 8.77 -4.76 -13.88
C ASP A 86 9.33 -3.44 -14.44
N PHE A 87 8.99 -2.31 -13.83
CA PHE A 87 9.32 -0.95 -14.25
C PHE A 87 9.87 -0.14 -13.09
N ASP A 88 10.64 0.90 -13.38
CA ASP A 88 10.76 1.99 -12.42
C ASP A 88 9.47 2.84 -12.49
N LEU A 89 8.97 3.24 -11.32
CA LEU A 89 7.65 3.87 -11.18
C LEU A 89 7.79 5.28 -10.62
N GLU A 90 7.26 6.27 -11.31
CA GLU A 90 7.15 7.65 -10.82
C GLU A 90 5.68 7.99 -10.58
N ILE A 91 5.39 8.58 -9.42
CA ILE A 91 4.05 9.04 -9.03
C ILE A 91 4.14 10.50 -8.60
N ASP A 92 3.53 11.37 -9.38
CA ASP A 92 3.41 12.82 -9.14
C ASP A 92 1.95 13.11 -8.77
N PHE A 93 1.68 13.16 -7.47
CA PHE A 93 0.31 13.32 -6.97
C PHE A 93 -0.23 14.73 -7.19
N GLN A 94 0.62 15.76 -7.22
CA GLN A 94 0.18 17.13 -7.50
C GLN A 94 -0.32 17.29 -8.94
N ASN A 95 0.36 16.68 -9.91
CA ASN A 95 -0.03 16.73 -11.31
C ASN A 95 -0.97 15.60 -11.72
N GLY A 96 -1.12 14.57 -10.87
CA GLY A 96 -1.95 13.40 -11.15
C GLY A 96 -1.34 12.47 -12.20
N ASP A 97 -0.01 12.44 -12.28
CA ASP A 97 0.72 11.68 -13.28
C ASP A 97 1.32 10.41 -12.68
N ILE A 98 1.22 9.31 -13.44
CA ILE A 98 1.95 8.06 -13.20
C ILE A 98 2.79 7.78 -14.44
N ARG A 99 4.08 7.52 -14.25
CA ARG A 99 5.02 7.21 -15.35
C ARG A 99 5.74 5.90 -15.06
N LEU A 100 5.80 5.05 -16.07
CA LEU A 100 6.49 3.76 -16.04
C LEU A 100 7.71 3.84 -16.95
N PHE A 101 8.87 3.42 -16.44
CA PHE A 101 10.14 3.48 -17.15
C PHE A 101 10.73 2.08 -17.27
N SER A 102 11.42 1.81 -18.39
CA SER A 102 12.19 0.58 -18.50
C SER A 102 13.33 0.60 -17.48
N PRO A 103 13.56 -0.47 -16.70
CA PRO A 103 14.58 -0.50 -15.64
C PRO A 103 16.03 -0.23 -16.09
N ASN A 104 16.31 -0.34 -17.40
CA ASN A 104 17.67 -0.19 -17.95
C ASN A 104 17.91 1.16 -18.65
N ASP A 105 16.90 2.03 -18.75
CA ASP A 105 17.03 3.33 -19.40
C ASP A 105 17.44 4.40 -18.39
N CYS A 106 18.77 4.56 -18.18
CA CYS A 106 19.42 5.69 -17.48
C CYS A 106 18.56 6.38 -16.42
N SER A 107 18.05 5.61 -15.47
CA SER A 107 16.91 5.99 -14.64
C SER A 107 17.33 6.64 -13.32
N ASP A 108 18.48 7.35 -13.36
CA ASP A 108 19.02 8.05 -12.19
C ASP A 108 18.13 9.28 -11.87
N PRO A 109 17.50 9.30 -10.68
CA PRO A 109 16.61 10.38 -10.27
C PRO A 109 17.29 11.75 -10.22
N ALA A 110 18.62 11.81 -10.08
CA ALA A 110 19.38 13.06 -10.14
C ALA A 110 19.25 13.78 -11.50
N TYR A 111 19.00 13.04 -12.59
CA TYR A 111 18.71 13.63 -13.89
C TYR A 111 17.23 14.03 -14.05
N ARG A 112 16.32 13.37 -13.32
CA ARG A 112 14.87 13.62 -13.36
C ARG A 112 14.48 14.84 -12.53
N TRP A 113 15.11 15.02 -11.37
CA TRP A 113 14.84 16.11 -10.44
C TRP A 113 16.09 17.00 -10.26
N PRO A 114 16.60 17.61 -11.35
CA PRO A 114 17.80 18.42 -11.27
C PRO A 114 17.55 19.62 -10.34
N ASN A 115 18.47 19.83 -9.40
CA ASN A 115 18.41 20.90 -8.39
C ASN A 115 17.34 20.71 -7.29
N ARG A 116 16.85 19.49 -7.08
CA ARG A 116 16.00 19.16 -5.93
C ARG A 116 16.75 18.19 -5.00
N HIS A 117 16.71 18.43 -3.70
CA HIS A 117 17.19 17.48 -2.71
C HIS A 117 16.11 16.42 -2.48
N ALA A 118 16.24 15.29 -3.16
CA ALA A 118 15.39 14.14 -2.91
C ALA A 118 15.92 13.29 -1.77
N ALA A 119 15.03 12.90 -0.86
CA ALA A 119 15.32 11.86 0.11
C ALA A 119 15.50 10.54 -0.65
N ALA A 120 16.62 9.86 -0.43
CA ALA A 120 16.88 8.53 -0.98
C ALA A 120 16.66 7.51 0.13
N ILE A 121 15.54 6.81 0.08
CA ILE A 121 15.07 5.94 1.16
C ILE A 121 15.24 4.49 0.70
N PRO A 122 16.12 3.70 1.34
CA PRO A 122 16.21 2.28 1.05
C PRO A 122 14.91 1.58 1.44
N PHE A 123 14.50 0.61 0.64
CA PHE A 123 13.39 -0.27 0.99
C PHE A 123 13.82 -1.73 0.96
N GLU A 124 13.15 -2.55 1.76
CA GLU A 124 13.17 -4.00 1.64
C GLU A 124 11.94 -4.49 0.85
N GLY A 125 12.06 -5.68 0.25
CA GLY A 125 11.02 -6.24 -0.61
C GLY A 125 11.15 -5.82 -2.08
N GLY A 126 10.02 -5.61 -2.76
CA GLY A 126 9.97 -5.50 -4.23
C GLY A 126 9.94 -6.87 -4.93
N ASN A 127 9.72 -6.88 -6.25
CA ASN A 127 9.49 -8.10 -7.05
C ASN A 127 8.34 -8.96 -6.47
N ALA A 128 7.11 -8.42 -6.49
CA ALA A 128 5.92 -9.03 -5.90
C ALA A 128 6.00 -9.29 -4.36
N GLN A 129 6.78 -8.48 -3.64
CA GLN A 129 6.78 -8.38 -2.17
C GLN A 129 6.56 -6.93 -1.76
N PHE A 130 5.94 -6.70 -0.60
CA PHE A 130 5.66 -5.36 -0.10
C PHE A 130 6.90 -4.48 -0.05
N ILE A 131 6.79 -3.24 -0.52
CA ILE A 131 7.83 -2.22 -0.39
C ILE A 131 7.78 -1.68 1.04
N THR A 132 8.76 -2.08 1.85
CA THR A 132 8.84 -1.68 3.26
C THR A 132 9.99 -0.72 3.48
N ILE A 133 9.71 0.45 4.06
CA ILE A 133 10.70 1.46 4.44
C ILE A 133 10.75 1.61 5.97
N ALA A 134 11.88 2.05 6.50
CA ALA A 134 11.97 2.51 7.88
C ALA A 134 11.56 3.99 7.96
N VAL A 135 10.64 4.32 8.87
CA VAL A 135 10.24 5.70 9.20
C VAL A 135 10.44 5.96 10.69
N LEU A 136 10.59 7.21 11.10
CA LEU A 136 10.54 7.57 12.53
C LEU A 136 9.16 8.16 12.83
N LEU A 137 8.46 7.60 13.81
CA LEU A 137 7.21 8.14 14.35
C LEU A 137 7.47 8.47 15.81
N ASP A 138 7.37 9.74 16.20
CA ASP A 138 7.75 10.25 17.55
C ASP A 138 9.08 9.64 18.05
N ASP A 139 10.15 9.77 17.24
CA ASP A 139 11.51 9.24 17.48
C ASP A 139 11.65 7.70 17.55
N ILE A 140 10.57 6.95 17.26
CA ILE A 140 10.59 5.48 17.23
C ILE A 140 10.61 4.99 15.79
N GLU A 141 11.62 4.19 15.43
CA GLU A 141 11.74 3.60 14.09
C GLU A 141 10.68 2.52 13.85
N VAL A 142 9.78 2.71 12.89
CA VAL A 142 8.71 1.77 12.55
C VAL A 142 8.87 1.32 11.09
N PRO A 143 8.82 0.01 10.78
CA PRO A 143 8.73 -0.45 9.41
C PRO A 143 7.35 -0.14 8.85
N ALA A 144 7.30 0.52 7.69
CA ALA A 144 6.06 0.94 7.06
C ALA A 144 6.00 0.54 5.59
N ILE A 145 4.83 0.06 5.16
CA ILE A 145 4.52 -0.17 3.75
C ILE A 145 4.08 1.14 3.11
N ILE A 146 4.55 1.44 1.89
CA ILE A 146 4.02 2.52 1.08
C ILE A 146 2.80 2.01 0.29
N ASP A 147 1.62 2.57 0.54
CA ASP A 147 0.36 2.03 0.04
C ASP A 147 -0.51 3.12 -0.59
N THR A 148 -0.49 3.17 -1.93
CA THR A 148 -1.37 4.04 -2.72
C THR A 148 -2.83 3.56 -2.76
N GLY A 149 -3.10 2.31 -2.35
CA GLY A 149 -4.43 1.74 -2.18
C GLY A 149 -5.11 2.16 -0.87
N ALA A 150 -4.33 2.54 0.14
CA ALA A 150 -4.82 3.01 1.42
C ALA A 150 -5.17 4.50 1.40
N ALA A 151 -6.42 4.84 1.71
CA ALA A 151 -6.86 6.23 1.82
C ALA A 151 -6.20 6.99 3.01
N TYR A 152 -5.86 6.27 4.08
CA TYR A 152 -5.33 6.82 5.32
C TYR A 152 -4.09 6.07 5.77
N THR A 153 -3.20 6.77 6.46
CA THR A 153 -2.06 6.19 7.15
C THR A 153 -2.53 5.43 8.39
N VAL A 154 -2.08 4.19 8.51
CA VAL A 154 -2.54 3.23 9.52
C VAL A 154 -1.36 2.75 10.37
N LEU A 155 -1.55 2.68 11.70
CA LEU A 155 -0.68 2.01 12.63
C LEU A 155 -1.42 0.82 13.27
N ASN A 156 -0.78 -0.33 13.30
CA ASN A 156 -1.31 -1.53 13.97
C ASN A 156 -1.51 -1.24 15.47
N LEU A 157 -2.67 -1.59 16.02
CA LEU A 157 -2.99 -1.40 17.44
C LEU A 157 -2.00 -2.13 18.37
N ASP A 158 -1.50 -3.30 17.99
CA ASP A 158 -0.48 -4.02 18.76
C ASP A 158 0.81 -3.20 18.84
N THR A 159 1.21 -2.56 17.75
CA THR A 159 2.37 -1.65 17.68
C THR A 159 2.13 -0.38 18.49
N ALA A 160 0.95 0.25 18.34
CA ALA A 160 0.57 1.44 19.09
C ALA A 160 0.62 1.20 20.62
N ALA A 161 0.08 0.07 21.08
CA ALA A 161 0.13 -0.30 22.49
C ALA A 161 1.54 -0.68 22.95
N GLY A 162 2.23 -1.53 22.18
CA GLY A 162 3.51 -2.13 22.58
C GLY A 162 4.70 -1.16 22.50
N ARG A 163 4.71 -0.24 21.54
CA ARG A 163 5.85 0.66 21.29
C ARG A 163 5.59 2.09 21.76
N PHE A 164 4.33 2.53 21.73
CA PHE A 164 3.95 3.91 22.08
C PHE A 164 3.14 4.01 23.37
N GLY A 165 2.74 2.88 23.97
CA GLY A 165 1.95 2.86 25.20
C GLY A 165 0.54 3.44 25.05
N ILE A 166 0.03 3.49 23.81
CA ILE A 166 -1.30 4.03 23.50
C ILE A 166 -2.37 3.05 23.97
N ASP A 167 -3.33 3.54 24.74
CA ASP A 167 -4.45 2.77 25.26
C ASP A 167 -5.77 3.34 24.73
N VAL A 168 -6.38 2.60 23.81
CA VAL A 168 -7.64 2.98 23.13
C VAL A 168 -8.89 2.93 24.01
N THR A 169 -8.74 2.58 25.28
CA THR A 169 -9.81 2.70 26.28
C THR A 169 -9.80 4.08 26.98
N LYS A 170 -8.74 4.88 26.78
CA LYS A 170 -8.60 6.20 27.40
C LYS A 170 -9.24 7.31 26.56
N PRO A 171 -9.66 8.43 27.19
CA PRO A 171 -10.39 9.51 26.51
C PRO A 171 -9.65 10.16 25.35
N ASP A 172 -8.32 10.09 25.35
CA ASP A 172 -7.45 10.76 24.38
C ASP A 172 -7.45 10.07 23.00
N THR A 173 -8.09 8.90 22.88
CA THR A 173 -8.28 8.18 21.62
C THR A 173 -9.70 8.37 21.11
N ARG A 174 -9.83 8.72 19.82
CA ARG A 174 -11.14 8.91 19.19
C ARG A 174 -11.50 7.70 18.35
N MET A 175 -12.63 7.05 18.64
CA MET A 175 -13.21 6.05 17.72
C MET A 175 -13.77 6.76 16.48
N ILE A 176 -13.30 6.37 15.30
CA ILE A 176 -13.67 7.03 14.03
C ILE A 176 -14.45 6.12 13.07
N GLY A 177 -14.47 4.82 13.31
CA GLY A 177 -15.17 3.88 12.45
C GLY A 177 -15.66 2.64 13.20
N MET A 178 -16.77 2.11 12.70
CA MET A 178 -17.34 0.83 13.08
C MET A 178 -17.91 0.19 11.83
N ASP A 179 -17.27 -0.86 11.33
CA ASP A 179 -17.82 -1.62 10.21
C ASP A 179 -19.07 -2.40 10.66
N ARG A 180 -20.10 -2.42 9.81
CA ARG A 180 -21.45 -2.93 10.10
C ARG A 180 -21.54 -4.45 10.10
N THR A 181 -20.59 -5.15 9.47
CA THR A 181 -20.55 -6.61 9.40
C THR A 181 -19.71 -7.24 10.51
N ASP A 182 -18.57 -6.63 10.88
CA ASP A 182 -17.57 -7.27 11.76
C ASP A 182 -17.14 -6.47 12.99
N PHE A 183 -17.86 -5.40 13.36
CA PHE A 183 -17.55 -4.59 14.56
C PHE A 183 -16.08 -4.12 14.60
N ILE A 184 -15.47 -3.86 13.44
CA ILE A 184 -14.07 -3.41 13.36
C ILE A 184 -14.02 -1.99 13.93
N ARG A 185 -13.47 -1.86 15.14
CA ARG A 185 -13.27 -0.57 15.79
C ARG A 185 -11.96 0.02 15.34
N THR A 186 -12.04 1.16 14.67
CA THR A 186 -10.88 1.96 14.30
C THR A 186 -10.81 3.21 15.15
N TYR A 187 -9.59 3.61 15.50
CA TYR A 187 -9.33 4.76 16.33
C TYR A 187 -8.45 5.75 15.58
N GLN A 188 -8.39 6.99 16.06
CA GLN A 188 -7.49 8.01 15.57
C GLN A 188 -6.64 8.52 16.73
N TRP A 189 -5.36 8.72 16.45
CA TRP A 189 -4.39 9.29 17.38
C TRP A 189 -3.55 10.34 16.68
N GLN A 190 -3.23 11.42 17.39
CA GLN A 190 -2.31 12.44 16.92
C GLN A 190 -0.91 12.15 17.46
N PHE A 191 0.02 11.88 16.55
CA PHE A 191 1.44 11.83 16.88
C PHE A 191 2.04 13.23 16.77
N SER A 192 3.20 13.45 17.35
CA SER A 192 3.90 14.73 17.29
C SER A 192 4.60 14.92 15.94
N GLU A 193 5.22 13.85 15.42
CA GLU A 193 6.02 13.88 14.20
C GLU A 193 6.06 12.52 13.51
N LEU A 194 5.96 12.52 12.17
CA LEU A 194 6.35 11.42 11.30
C LEU A 194 7.46 11.90 10.37
N ASN A 195 8.61 11.22 10.38
CA ASN A 195 9.76 11.50 9.54
C ASN A 195 9.99 10.35 8.55
N ILE A 196 9.98 10.70 7.26
CA ILE A 196 10.18 9.77 6.14
C ILE A 196 11.44 10.20 5.40
N GLY A 197 12.57 9.55 5.68
CA GLY A 197 13.83 9.82 4.97
C GLY A 197 14.35 11.26 5.12
N GLY A 198 14.00 11.95 6.21
CA GLY A 198 14.27 13.36 6.45
C GLY A 198 13.05 14.26 6.24
N ILE A 199 12.04 13.84 5.47
CA ILE A 199 10.84 14.65 5.22
C ILE A 199 9.94 14.61 6.46
N LEU A 200 9.67 15.79 7.05
CA LEU A 200 8.94 15.92 8.31
C LEU A 200 7.46 16.21 8.09
N PHE A 201 6.61 15.41 8.72
CA PHE A 201 5.18 15.63 8.85
C PHE A 201 4.86 15.92 10.32
N GLU A 202 4.53 17.17 10.62
CA GLU A 202 4.19 17.59 11.98
C GLU A 202 2.74 17.26 12.32
N ASN A 203 2.53 16.83 13.56
CA ASN A 203 1.23 16.57 14.16
C ASN A 203 0.29 15.62 13.36
N PRO A 204 0.79 14.54 12.73
CA PRO A 204 -0.01 13.71 11.81
C PRO A 204 -1.12 12.98 12.57
N GLN A 205 -2.28 12.90 11.93
CA GLN A 205 -3.42 12.12 12.42
C GLN A 205 -3.33 10.72 11.83
N ILE A 206 -3.04 9.73 12.67
CA ILE A 206 -2.85 8.34 12.23
C ILE A 206 -4.01 7.47 12.71
N THR A 207 -4.52 6.64 11.80
CA THR A 207 -5.56 5.67 12.11
C THR A 207 -4.95 4.48 12.84
N LEU A 208 -5.48 4.11 14.00
CA LEU A 208 -5.11 2.89 14.68
C LEU A 208 -6.07 1.76 14.31
N PHE A 209 -5.52 0.67 13.78
CA PHE A 209 -6.30 -0.43 13.22
C PHE A 209 -5.98 -1.78 13.88
N PRO A 210 -6.99 -2.62 14.20
CA PRO A 210 -6.76 -3.92 14.83
C PRO A 210 -6.11 -4.92 13.86
N ASN A 211 -5.27 -5.79 14.41
CA ASN A 211 -4.64 -6.87 13.66
C ASN A 211 -5.62 -8.03 13.41
N LEU A 212 -6.50 -7.87 12.41
CA LEU A 212 -7.52 -8.87 12.07
C LEU A 212 -6.93 -10.09 11.37
N VAL A 213 -5.83 -9.89 10.64
CA VAL A 213 -5.12 -10.96 9.91
C VAL A 213 -4.59 -12.02 10.88
N ARG A 214 -3.99 -11.61 12.01
CA ARG A 214 -3.47 -12.53 13.02
C ARG A 214 -4.55 -13.45 13.60
N GLY A 215 -5.78 -12.94 13.75
CA GLY A 215 -6.94 -13.69 14.25
C GLY A 215 -7.37 -14.86 13.36
N THR A 216 -6.94 -14.90 12.11
CA THR A 216 -7.25 -15.99 11.17
C THR A 216 -6.47 -17.28 11.43
N GLY A 217 -5.39 -17.22 12.23
CA GLY A 217 -4.49 -18.36 12.48
C GLY A 217 -3.69 -18.81 11.25
N ARG A 218 -3.69 -18.03 10.16
CA ARG A 218 -2.99 -18.36 8.92
C ARG A 218 -1.50 -18.05 9.01
N THR A 219 -0.72 -18.77 8.21
CA THR A 219 0.73 -18.56 8.08
C THR A 219 1.13 -18.23 6.65
N ASN A 220 2.28 -17.56 6.49
CA ASN A 220 2.96 -17.45 5.21
C ASN A 220 3.55 -18.80 4.78
N LEU A 221 4.21 -18.84 3.61
CA LEU A 221 4.85 -20.05 3.07
C LEU A 221 5.99 -20.58 3.95
N GLU A 222 6.55 -19.72 4.80
CA GLU A 222 7.63 -20.04 5.74
C GLU A 222 7.10 -20.52 7.10
N GLY A 223 5.77 -20.57 7.27
CA GLY A 223 5.12 -21.03 8.49
C GLY A 223 4.98 -19.96 9.58
N GLU A 224 5.30 -18.71 9.28
CA GLU A 224 5.14 -17.58 10.21
C GLU A 224 3.71 -17.07 10.19
N GLN A 225 3.18 -16.69 11.35
CA GLN A 225 1.81 -16.18 11.46
C GLN A 225 1.65 -14.89 10.65
N LEU A 226 0.68 -14.88 9.74
CA LEU A 226 0.33 -13.66 9.00
C LEU A 226 -0.15 -12.60 9.99
N SER A 227 0.35 -11.38 9.81
CA SER A 227 0.02 -10.23 10.63
C SER A 227 -0.14 -9.01 9.74
N LEU A 228 -0.98 -8.08 10.16
CA LEU A 228 -0.93 -6.72 9.62
C LEU A 228 0.47 -6.14 9.89
N SER A 229 1.04 -5.46 8.89
CA SER A 229 2.26 -4.69 9.01
C SER A 229 2.20 -3.69 10.15
N GLU A 230 3.33 -3.30 10.72
CA GLU A 230 3.34 -2.35 11.84
C GLU A 230 2.70 -1.02 11.42
N MET A 231 3.05 -0.51 10.24
CA MET A 231 2.51 0.72 9.68
C MET A 231 2.26 0.61 8.17
N ILE A 232 1.27 1.37 7.72
CA ILE A 232 0.96 1.61 6.30
C ILE A 232 0.93 3.12 6.11
N ILE A 233 1.74 3.65 5.18
CA ILE A 233 1.71 5.06 4.76
C ILE A 233 0.72 5.19 3.62
N GLY A 234 -0.40 5.87 3.88
CA GLY A 234 -1.51 6.01 2.95
C GLY A 234 -1.54 7.37 2.25
N MET A 235 -2.54 7.54 1.40
CA MET A 235 -2.72 8.70 0.52
C MET A 235 -2.88 10.04 1.23
N ASP A 236 -3.26 10.07 2.51
CA ASP A 236 -3.30 11.28 3.33
C ASP A 236 -1.91 11.93 3.51
N ILE A 237 -0.85 11.10 3.58
CA ILE A 237 0.56 11.49 3.61
C ILE A 237 1.17 11.46 2.21
N LEU A 238 0.98 10.37 1.44
CA LEU A 238 1.67 10.17 0.15
C LEU A 238 1.39 11.28 -0.86
N ARG A 239 0.17 11.84 -0.86
CA ARG A 239 -0.19 12.93 -1.79
C ARG A 239 0.62 14.22 -1.63
N ALA A 240 1.34 14.36 -0.51
CA ALA A 240 2.23 15.48 -0.26
C ALA A 240 3.68 15.17 -0.71
N LEU A 241 3.89 14.07 -1.42
CA LEU A 241 5.19 13.65 -1.93
C LEU A 241 5.17 13.56 -3.46
N HIS A 242 6.34 13.62 -4.08
CA HIS A 242 6.58 13.11 -5.43
C HIS A 242 7.50 11.90 -5.27
N LEU A 243 7.03 10.73 -5.69
CA LEU A 243 7.69 9.46 -5.46
C LEU A 243 8.29 8.91 -6.73
N TYR A 244 9.47 8.31 -6.59
CA TYR A 244 10.11 7.55 -7.65
C TYR A 244 10.70 6.26 -7.07
N PHE A 245 10.11 5.13 -7.44
CA PHE A 245 10.56 3.80 -7.05
C PHE A 245 11.56 3.29 -8.08
N SER A 246 12.80 3.07 -7.62
CA SER A 246 13.83 2.37 -8.36
C SER A 246 13.96 0.96 -7.80
N PHE A 247 13.39 -0.02 -8.51
CA PHE A 247 13.37 -1.41 -8.05
C PHE A 247 14.73 -2.08 -8.19
N SER A 248 15.51 -1.70 -9.20
CA SER A 248 16.87 -2.18 -9.39
C SER A 248 17.83 -1.70 -8.29
N GLU A 249 17.60 -0.51 -7.73
CA GLU A 249 18.40 0.03 -6.63
C GLU A 249 17.88 -0.36 -5.24
N GLY A 250 16.64 -0.83 -5.12
CA GLY A 250 15.98 -1.05 -3.83
C GLY A 250 15.76 0.25 -3.06
N LYS A 251 15.39 1.33 -3.77
CA LYS A 251 15.17 2.65 -3.17
C LYS A 251 13.92 3.32 -3.69
N VAL A 252 13.26 4.06 -2.80
CA VAL A 252 12.29 5.08 -3.17
C VAL A 252 12.93 6.44 -2.96
N TYR A 253 12.87 7.25 -4.00
CA TYR A 253 13.26 8.65 -3.95
C TYR A 253 12.00 9.48 -3.71
N ALA A 254 12.06 10.41 -2.78
CA ALA A 254 10.92 11.22 -2.39
C ALA A 254 11.30 12.71 -2.39
N LEU A 255 10.42 13.53 -2.95
CA LEU A 255 10.42 14.98 -2.78
C LEU A 255 9.20 15.38 -1.97
N ALA A 256 9.38 16.33 -1.07
CA ALA A 256 8.28 16.98 -0.39
C ALA A 256 7.61 17.99 -1.33
N GLU A 257 6.28 17.98 -1.34
CA GLU A 257 5.44 18.78 -2.21
C GLU A 257 4.37 19.53 -1.41
N GLY A 258 3.78 20.58 -1.99
CA GLY A 258 2.67 21.29 -1.34
C GLY A 258 3.02 22.12 -0.08
N GLY A 259 4.30 22.45 0.14
CA GLY A 259 4.76 23.31 1.25
C GLY A 259 5.27 22.56 2.48
N VAL A 260 5.37 21.23 2.41
CA VAL A 260 6.20 20.43 3.32
C VAL A 260 7.65 20.60 2.83
N GLU A 261 8.55 21.09 3.69
CA GLU A 261 9.98 21.22 3.34
C GLU A 261 10.72 19.95 3.75
N ALA A 262 11.54 19.41 2.85
CA ALA A 262 12.61 18.49 3.22
C ALA A 262 13.77 19.31 3.83
N PRO A 263 14.44 18.84 4.90
CA PRO A 263 15.51 19.57 5.57
C PRO A 263 16.75 19.78 4.69
#